data_AF-A0A8I0T964-F1
#
_entry.id   AF-A0A8I0T964-F1
#
_cell.length_a   1.000
_cell.length_b   1.000
_cell.length_c   1.000
_cell.angle_alpha   90.00
_cell.angle_beta   90.00
_cell.angle_gamma   90.00
#
_symmetry.space_group_name_H-M   'P 1'
#
loop_
_entity.id
_entity.type
_entity.pdbx_description
1 polymer ?
#
loop_
_entity_poly.entity_id
_entity_poly.type
_entity_poly.pdbx_seq_one_letter_code
_entity_poly.pdbx_strand_id
1 'polypeptide(L)'
;MSELVEIDLGNGRKVYRFPKPQAEKARSDLPTPMFIRDEMSETEHPCDGRSYTSKSAFRAVTKAHGCIEVGNDPARFKTPSKPKIDRNEIRASLEKANARLKA
;
A
#
# COMPACT_ATOMS: atom_id res chain seq x y z
N MET A 1 8.59 22.56 -16.43
CA MET A 1 9.75 21.63 -16.42
C MET A 1 10.15 21.48 -14.97
N SER A 2 9.98 20.31 -14.36
CA SER A 2 10.37 20.11 -12.95
C SER A 2 11.88 20.21 -12.82
N GLU A 3 12.36 20.87 -11.78
CA GLU A 3 13.79 20.97 -11.50
C GLU A 3 14.36 19.62 -11.03
N LEU A 4 15.64 19.41 -11.31
CA LEU A 4 16.37 18.21 -10.94
C LEU A 4 16.69 18.28 -9.45
N VAL A 5 16.18 17.35 -8.64
CA VAL A 5 16.43 17.34 -7.19
C VAL A 5 17.47 16.27 -6.86
N GLU A 6 18.43 16.64 -6.03
CA GLU A 6 19.42 15.72 -5.46
C GLU A 6 18.78 14.90 -4.33
N ILE A 7 18.81 13.57 -4.47
CA ILE A 7 18.30 12.65 -3.44
C ILE A 7 19.46 11.78 -2.97
N ASP A 8 19.81 11.93 -1.69
CA ASP A 8 20.74 11.02 -1.01
C ASP A 8 20.00 9.73 -0.62
N LEU A 9 20.50 8.59 -1.08
CA LEU A 9 19.93 7.27 -0.79
C LEU A 9 20.50 6.63 0.49
N GLY A 10 21.35 7.33 1.24
CA GLY A 10 21.89 6.87 2.53
C GLY A 10 22.91 5.74 2.43
N ASN A 11 23.39 5.44 1.21
CA ASN A 11 24.39 4.41 0.91
C ASN A 11 25.65 4.98 0.22
N GLY A 12 25.89 6.29 0.38
CA GLY A 12 27.00 7.02 -0.25
C GLY A 12 26.79 7.34 -1.74
N ARG A 13 25.63 6.99 -2.32
CA ARG A 13 25.28 7.29 -3.72
C ARG A 13 24.22 8.38 -3.78
N LYS A 14 24.57 9.49 -4.44
CA LYS A 14 23.66 10.58 -4.80
C LYS A 14 22.98 10.26 -6.12
N VAL A 15 21.66 10.46 -6.20
CA VAL A 15 20.88 10.26 -7.43
C VAL A 15 20.04 11.49 -7.70
N TYR A 16 20.17 12.00 -8.92
CA TYR A 16 19.36 13.11 -9.40
C TYR A 16 18.08 12.59 -10.03
N ARG A 17 16.92 13.04 -9.55
CA ARG A 17 15.61 12.65 -10.08
C ARG A 17 14.72 13.87 -10.24
N PHE A 18 13.85 13.80 -11.24
CA PHE A 18 12.69 14.69 -11.29
C PHE A 18 11.68 14.20 -10.25
N PRO A 19 11.35 14.99 -9.21
CA PRO A 19 10.30 14.62 -8.29
C PRO A 19 9.00 14.48 -9.08
N LYS A 20 8.31 13.34 -8.93
CA LYS A 20 6.95 13.24 -9.46
C LYS A 20 6.09 14.20 -8.65
N PRO A 21 5.36 15.14 -9.28
CA PRO A 21 4.43 15.97 -8.54
C PRO A 21 3.47 15.02 -7.83
N GLN A 22 3.35 15.16 -6.51
CA GLN A 22 2.35 14.43 -5.76
C GLN A 22 1.01 15.00 -6.20
N ALA A 23 0.36 14.30 -7.14
CA ALA A 23 -0.97 14.69 -7.59
C ALA A 23 -1.88 14.64 -6.36
N GLU A 24 -2.42 15.79 -5.99
CA GLU A 24 -3.48 15.81 -5.00
C GLU A 24 -4.62 14.92 -5.52
N LYS A 25 -5.19 14.11 -4.62
CA LYS A 25 -6.31 13.25 -4.98
C LYS A 25 -7.42 14.15 -5.53
N ALA A 26 -7.90 13.87 -6.74
CA ALA A 26 -9.00 14.61 -7.35
C ALA A 26 -10.26 14.45 -6.47
N ARG A 27 -10.45 15.38 -5.53
CA ARG A 27 -11.63 15.54 -4.70
C ARG A 27 -12.21 16.90 -5.02
N SER A 28 -13.53 17.02 -5.08
CA SER A 28 -14.13 18.33 -5.31
C SER A 28 -13.96 19.22 -4.07
N ASP A 29 -13.80 20.52 -4.29
CA ASP A 29 -13.78 21.54 -3.22
C ASP A 29 -15.18 21.78 -2.61
N LEU A 30 -16.21 21.18 -3.21
CA LEU A 30 -17.58 21.30 -2.72
C LEU A 30 -17.79 20.42 -1.48
N PRO A 31 -18.56 20.90 -0.49
CA PRO A 31 -18.96 20.07 0.65
C PRO A 31 -19.82 18.91 0.13
N THR A 32 -19.19 17.75 0.02
CA THR A 32 -19.87 16.50 -0.29
C THR A 32 -20.14 15.79 1.03
N PRO A 33 -21.41 15.70 1.51
CA PRO A 33 -21.70 14.98 2.73
C PRO A 33 -21.30 13.53 2.52
N MET A 34 -20.31 13.06 3.29
CA MET A 34 -19.81 11.69 3.24
C MET A 34 -20.82 10.76 3.93
N PHE A 35 -21.96 10.52 3.29
CA PHE A 35 -23.00 9.65 3.81
C PHE A 35 -22.66 8.19 3.53
N ILE A 36 -22.57 7.39 4.59
CA ILE A 36 -22.38 5.94 4.51
C ILE A 36 -23.63 5.29 5.09
N ARG A 37 -24.33 4.49 4.29
CA ARG A 37 -25.49 3.72 4.77
C ARG A 37 -25.05 2.67 5.77
N ASP A 38 -25.57 2.75 6.99
CA ASP A 38 -25.29 1.79 8.05
C ASP A 38 -26.08 0.49 7.91
N GLU A 39 -27.15 0.50 7.12
CA GLU A 39 -28.00 -0.66 6.89
C GLU A 39 -27.27 -1.79 6.14
N MET A 40 -27.51 -3.04 6.57
CA MET A 40 -27.10 -4.28 5.93
C MET A 40 -28.25 -5.30 5.94
N SER A 41 -28.16 -6.32 5.09
CA SER A 41 -29.04 -7.47 5.14
C SER A 41 -29.01 -8.10 6.53
N GLU A 42 -30.16 -8.60 6.99
CA GLU A 42 -30.24 -9.30 8.26
C GLU A 42 -29.21 -10.44 8.28
N THR A 43 -28.26 -10.34 9.20
CA THR A 43 -27.13 -11.27 9.29
C THR A 43 -26.93 -11.66 10.74
N GLU A 44 -26.83 -12.96 10.99
CA GLU A 44 -26.50 -13.49 12.31
C GLU A 44 -25.03 -13.26 12.63
N HIS A 45 -24.73 -12.75 13.83
CA HIS A 45 -23.38 -12.55 14.27
C HIS A 45 -22.83 -13.81 14.98
N PRO A 46 -21.67 -14.33 14.56
CA PRO A 46 -21.20 -15.65 14.97
C PRO A 46 -20.78 -15.75 16.46
N CYS A 47 -20.49 -14.62 17.11
CA CYS A 47 -20.07 -14.62 18.52
C CYS A 47 -21.23 -14.67 19.52
N ASP A 48 -22.42 -14.19 19.17
CA ASP A 48 -23.56 -14.05 20.08
C ASP A 48 -24.87 -14.66 19.55
N GLY A 49 -24.90 -15.09 18.28
CA GLY A 49 -26.06 -15.74 17.64
C GLY A 49 -27.25 -14.80 17.37
N ARG A 50 -27.04 -13.47 17.45
CA ARG A 50 -28.11 -12.48 17.23
C ARG A 50 -28.09 -11.96 15.80
N SER A 51 -29.26 -11.66 15.25
CA SER A 51 -29.37 -11.02 13.94
C SER A 51 -29.22 -9.50 14.04
N TYR A 52 -28.45 -8.93 13.12
CA TYR A 52 -28.21 -7.50 13.02
C TYR A 52 -28.53 -6.99 11.61
N THR A 53 -29.12 -5.79 11.55
CA THR A 53 -29.39 -5.03 10.31
C THR A 53 -28.53 -3.75 10.22
N SER A 54 -27.78 -3.43 11.28
CA SER A 54 -26.88 -2.28 11.36
C SER A 54 -25.42 -2.75 11.37
N LYS A 55 -24.62 -2.23 10.44
CA LYS A 55 -23.18 -2.52 10.35
C LYS A 55 -22.44 -2.01 11.58
N SER A 56 -22.80 -0.83 12.08
CA SER A 56 -22.17 -0.25 13.26
C SER A 56 -22.42 -1.11 14.51
N ALA A 57 -23.65 -1.62 14.70
CA ALA A 57 -23.97 -2.54 15.78
C ALA A 57 -23.18 -3.86 15.65
N PHE A 58 -23.14 -4.46 14.46
CA PHE A 58 -22.38 -5.68 14.19
C PHE A 58 -20.89 -5.49 14.56
N ARG A 59 -20.26 -4.40 14.11
CA ARG A 59 -18.85 -4.08 14.41
C ARG A 59 -18.58 -3.84 15.89
N ALA A 60 -19.52 -3.19 16.60
CA ALA A 60 -19.38 -2.96 18.03
C ALA A 60 -19.29 -4.28 18.80
N VAL A 61 -20.11 -5.26 18.43
CA VAL A 61 -20.09 -6.62 19.00
C VAL A 61 -18.81 -7.35 18.60
N THR A 62 -18.43 -7.32 17.32
CA THR A 62 -17.16 -7.89 16.83
C THR A 62 -15.96 -7.40 17.66
N LYS A 63 -15.89 -6.08 17.91
CA LYS A 63 -14.83 -5.47 18.73
C LYS A 63 -14.92 -5.86 20.20
N ALA A 64 -16.12 -5.93 20.77
CA ALA A 64 -16.34 -6.32 22.17
C ALA A 64 -15.88 -7.76 22.45
N HIS A 65 -16.01 -8.66 21.46
CA HIS A 65 -15.51 -10.03 21.54
C HIS A 65 -14.02 -10.18 21.19
N GLY A 66 -13.30 -9.08 20.96
CA GLY A 66 -11.87 -9.08 20.67
C GLY A 66 -11.50 -9.52 19.25
N CYS A 67 -12.48 -9.60 18.34
CA CYS A 67 -12.22 -9.92 16.94
C CYS A 67 -11.60 -8.71 16.22
N ILE A 68 -10.73 -8.98 15.25
CA ILE A 68 -10.08 -7.95 14.41
C ILE A 68 -10.76 -7.93 13.04
N GLU A 69 -11.25 -6.78 12.61
CA GLU A 69 -11.79 -6.58 11.26
C GLU A 69 -10.66 -6.67 10.22
N VAL A 70 -10.61 -7.79 9.50
CA VAL A 70 -9.63 -8.01 8.43
C VAL A 70 -9.99 -7.14 7.23
N GLY A 71 -9.10 -6.21 6.87
CA GLY A 71 -9.28 -5.35 5.70
C GLY A 71 -8.86 -3.90 5.91
N ASN A 72 -8.86 -3.45 7.16
CA ASN A 72 -8.43 -2.11 7.54
C ASN A 72 -6.96 -2.05 8.00
N ASP A 73 -6.17 -3.09 7.71
CA ASP A 73 -4.75 -3.11 8.07
C ASP A 73 -3.97 -2.12 7.18
N PRO A 74 -3.35 -1.06 7.74
CA PRO A 74 -2.52 -0.13 6.98
C PRO A 74 -1.37 -0.81 6.23
N ALA A 75 -0.92 -1.98 6.71
CA ALA A 75 0.11 -2.77 6.06
C ALA A 75 -0.30 -3.25 4.66
N ARG A 76 -1.60 -3.37 4.35
CA ARG A 76 -2.07 -3.71 2.99
C ARG A 76 -1.71 -2.65 1.94
N PHE A 77 -1.51 -1.39 2.36
CA PHE A 77 -1.08 -0.31 1.47
C PHE A 77 0.44 -0.20 1.35
N LYS A 78 1.21 -0.97 2.13
CA LYS A 78 2.67 -0.94 2.04
C LYS A 78 3.11 -1.56 0.71
N THR A 79 3.90 -0.83 -0.05
CA THR A 79 4.57 -1.38 -1.23
C THR A 79 5.49 -2.52 -0.79
N PRO A 80 5.42 -3.70 -1.43
CA PRO A 80 6.33 -4.80 -1.10
C PRO A 80 7.79 -4.37 -1.26
N SER A 81 8.63 -4.79 -0.32
CA SER A 81 10.06 -4.45 -0.37
C SER A 81 10.68 -5.09 -1.61
N LYS A 82 11.40 -4.28 -2.41
CA LYS A 82 12.13 -4.82 -3.55
C LYS A 82 13.32 -5.64 -3.04
N PRO A 83 13.60 -6.82 -3.63
CA PRO A 83 14.78 -7.58 -3.27
C PRO A 83 16.04 -6.75 -3.49
N LYS A 84 17.03 -6.90 -2.60
CA LYS A 84 18.30 -6.21 -2.72
C LYS A 84 19.07 -6.80 -3.91
N ILE A 85 19.49 -5.93 -4.82
CA ILE A 85 20.24 -6.33 -6.00
C ILE A 85 21.67 -6.71 -5.58
N ASP A 86 22.10 -7.94 -5.88
CA ASP A 86 23.51 -8.33 -5.78
C ASP A 86 24.28 -7.81 -7.01
N ARG A 87 25.24 -6.93 -6.77
CA ARG A 87 26.06 -6.31 -7.83
C ARG A 87 27.11 -7.26 -8.37
N ASN A 88 27.57 -8.21 -7.57
CA ASN A 88 28.63 -9.13 -7.97
C ASN A 88 28.08 -10.14 -8.99
N GLU A 89 26.87 -10.64 -8.76
CA GLU A 89 26.18 -11.52 -9.72
C GLU A 89 25.91 -10.81 -11.05
N ILE A 90 25.49 -9.54 -11.01
CA ILE A 90 25.30 -8.76 -12.24
C ILE A 90 26.60 -8.64 -13.03
N ARG A 91 27.71 -8.32 -12.36
CA ARG A 91 29.03 -8.19 -13.03
C ARG A 91 29.47 -9.52 -13.63
N ALA A 92 29.37 -10.61 -12.88
CA ALA A 92 29.72 -11.95 -13.37
C ALA A 92 28.88 -12.36 -14.59
N SER A 93 27.58 -12.04 -14.57
CA SER A 93 26.68 -12.28 -15.70
C SER A 93 27.07 -11.47 -16.95
N LEU A 94 27.41 -10.19 -16.78
CA LEU A 94 27.88 -9.31 -17.86
C LEU A 94 29.22 -9.79 -18.44
N GLU A 95 30.17 -10.19 -17.60
CA GLU A 95 31.46 -10.72 -18.03
C GLU A 95 31.29 -12.01 -18.84
N LYS A 96 30.44 -12.94 -18.38
CA LYS A 96 30.11 -14.16 -19.11
C LYS A 96 29.47 -13.88 -20.47
N ALA A 97 28.57 -12.91 -20.54
CA ALA A 97 27.95 -12.50 -21.79
C ALA A 97 28.97 -11.87 -22.76
N ASN A 98 29.85 -11.00 -22.26
CA ASN A 98 30.92 -10.40 -23.05
C ASN A 98 31.92 -11.43 -23.57
N ALA A 99 32.25 -12.45 -22.76
CA ALA A 99 33.13 -13.54 -23.19
C ALA A 99 32.52 -14.35 -24.35
N ARG A 100 31.20 -14.57 -24.35
CA ARG A 100 30.49 -15.23 -25.46
C ARG A 100 30.44 -14.40 -26.74
N LEU A 101 30.40 -13.08 -26.64
CA LEU A 101 30.32 -12.19 -27.80
C LEU A 101 31.69 -11.96 -28.45
N LYS A 102 32.78 -12.11 -27.69
CA LYS A 102 34.17 -11.95 -28.16
C LYS A 102 34.81 -13.25 -28.65
N ALA A 103 34.17 -14.40 -28.46
CA ALA A 103 34.58 -15.71 -28.96
C ALA A 103 33.94 -15.98 -30.32
#